data_AF-A0A937H772-F1
#
_entry.id   AF-A0A937H772-F1
#
_cell.length_a   1.000
_cell.length_b   1.000
_cell.length_c   1.000
_cell.angle_alpha   90.00
_cell.angle_beta   90.00
_cell.angle_gamma   90.00
#
_symmetry.space_group_name_H-M   'P 1'
#
loop_
_entity.id
_entity.type
_entity.pdbx_description
1 polymer ?
#
loop_
_entity_poly.entity_id
_entity_poly.type
_entity_poly.pdbx_seq_one_letter_code
_entity_poly.pdbx_strand_id
1 'polypeptide(L)'
;MDELIFPGIISALALLVYYYTLFESGRARGRYNVPAPSHDGPEDYQRYVRAHVNTLEHLALFLPGLWLFTFAVSPLYAGLIGLLWPLGRLLYARGYYQSSEKRMLGLLLSMPPIYIFILGSLLAWCLEAFNHWL
;
A
#
# COMPACT_ATOMS: atom_id res chain seq x y z
N MET A 1 -20.21 -10.32 -9.88
CA MET A 1 -19.18 -10.59 -8.84
C MET A 1 -17.89 -11.04 -9.48
N ASP A 2 -17.96 -11.88 -10.53
CA ASP A 2 -16.79 -12.47 -11.18
C ASP A 2 -15.76 -11.45 -11.67
N GLU A 3 -16.21 -10.30 -12.19
CA GLU A 3 -15.31 -9.22 -12.63
C GLU A 3 -14.53 -8.56 -11.48
N LEU A 4 -15.06 -8.60 -10.25
CA LEU A 4 -14.46 -7.98 -9.07
C LEU A 4 -13.50 -8.92 -8.32
N ILE A 5 -13.32 -10.16 -8.80
CA ILE A 5 -12.46 -11.14 -8.15
C ILE A 5 -11.02 -10.61 -8.02
N PHE A 6 -10.45 -10.05 -9.09
CA PHE A 6 -9.08 -9.55 -9.05
C PHE A 6 -8.86 -8.39 -8.07
N PRO A 7 -9.59 -7.26 -8.12
CA PRO A 7 -9.42 -6.19 -7.14
C PRO A 7 -9.76 -6.64 -5.71
N GLY A 8 -10.69 -7.60 -5.54
CA GLY A 8 -10.96 -8.23 -4.25
C GLY A 8 -9.76 -8.99 -3.68
N ILE A 9 -9.13 -9.85 -4.50
CA ILE A 9 -7.92 -10.58 -4.13
C ILE A 9 -6.78 -9.60 -3.78
N ILE A 10 -6.57 -8.57 -4.61
CA ILE A 10 -5.52 -7.57 -4.36
C ILE A 10 -5.78 -6.78 -3.07
N SER A 11 -7.03 -6.44 -2.78
CA SER A 11 -7.41 -5.80 -1.51
C SER A 11 -7.05 -6.68 -0.31
N ALA A 12 -7.39 -7.98 -0.38
CA ALA A 12 -7.07 -8.93 0.67
C ALA A 12 -5.55 -9.09 0.86
N LEU A 13 -4.78 -9.21 -0.23
CA LEU A 13 -3.32 -9.27 -0.17
C LEU A 13 -2.71 -8.00 0.43
N ALA A 14 -3.21 -6.82 0.06
CA ALA A 14 -2.74 -5.55 0.61
C ALA A 14 -2.98 -5.47 2.13
N LEU A 15 -4.14 -5.94 2.60
CA LEU A 15 -4.44 -6.03 4.04
C LEU A 15 -3.54 -7.04 4.76
N LEU A 16 -3.26 -8.19 4.16
CA LEU A 16 -2.32 -9.17 4.73
C LEU A 16 -0.90 -8.60 4.83
N VAL A 17 -0.44 -7.83 3.84
CA VAL A 17 0.85 -7.13 3.91
C VAL A 17 0.85 -6.06 5.02
N TYR A 18 -0.26 -5.35 5.21
CA TYR A 18 -0.40 -4.43 6.34
C TYR A 18 -0.36 -5.14 7.69
N TYR A 19 -1.08 -6.26 7.85
CA TYR A 19 -1.02 -7.09 9.05
C TYR A 19 0.40 -7.62 9.31
N TYR A 20 1.12 -7.99 8.25
CA TYR A 20 2.52 -8.39 8.37
C TYR A 20 3.39 -7.27 8.96
N THR A 21 3.32 -6.04 8.43
CA THR A 21 4.14 -4.94 8.98
C THR A 21 3.70 -4.54 10.39
N LEU A 22 2.39 -4.58 10.68
CA LEU A 22 1.84 -4.37 12.02
C LEU A 22 2.43 -5.38 13.01
N PHE A 23 2.35 -6.66 12.68
CA PHE A 23 2.85 -7.74 13.53
C PHE A 23 4.36 -7.64 13.74
N GLU A 24 5.14 -7.37 12.70
CA GLU A 24 6.59 -7.21 12.81
C GLU A 24 6.98 -5.98 13.67
N SER A 25 6.23 -4.88 13.59
CA SER A 25 6.45 -3.72 14.47
C SER A 25 6.16 -4.04 15.95
N GLY A 26 5.10 -4.82 16.21
CA GLY A 26 4.78 -5.31 17.55
C GLY A 26 5.83 -6.28 18.09
N ARG A 27 6.34 -7.19 17.26
CA ARG A 27 7.45 -8.09 17.63
C ARG A 27 8.73 -7.33 17.92
N ALA A 28 9.05 -6.31 17.13
CA ALA A 28 10.21 -5.47 17.36
C ALA A 28 10.15 -4.79 18.73
N ARG A 29 8.96 -4.35 19.17
CA ARG A 29 8.76 -3.79 20.53
C ARG A 29 9.28 -4.73 21.62
N GLY A 30 8.88 -6.00 21.58
CA GLY A 30 9.35 -7.01 22.53
C GLY A 30 10.85 -7.32 22.37
N ARG A 31 11.32 -7.44 21.14
CA ARG A 31 12.75 -7.73 20.84
C ARG A 31 13.70 -6.65 21.36
N TYR A 32 13.31 -5.38 21.27
CA TYR A 32 14.13 -4.23 21.67
C TYR A 32 13.74 -3.66 23.04
N ASN A 33 12.86 -4.34 23.80
CA ASN A 33 12.40 -3.95 25.14
C ASN A 33 11.87 -2.50 25.24
N VAL A 34 11.12 -2.04 24.23
CA VAL A 34 10.53 -0.69 24.22
C VAL A 34 9.15 -0.73 24.90
N PRO A 35 8.95 -0.12 26.08
CA PRO A 35 7.66 -0.17 26.77
C PRO A 35 6.59 0.63 26.04
N ALA A 36 5.34 0.16 26.02
CA ALA A 36 4.23 0.96 25.55
C ALA A 36 3.98 2.15 26.51
N PRO A 37 3.58 3.34 26.02
CA PRO A 37 3.27 3.69 24.63
C PRO A 37 4.50 4.20 23.83
N SER A 38 5.71 4.15 24.38
CA SER A 38 6.89 4.76 23.77
C SER A 38 7.20 4.19 22.38
N HIS A 39 7.62 5.07 21.49
CA HIS A 39 8.26 4.71 20.22
C HIS A 39 9.74 5.12 20.18
N ASP A 40 10.27 5.62 21.30
CA ASP A 40 11.68 5.94 21.46
C ASP A 40 12.44 4.65 21.79
N GLY A 41 13.34 4.28 20.89
CA GLY A 41 14.17 3.08 21.01
C GLY A 41 15.32 3.10 20.00
N PRO A 42 16.08 2.00 19.91
CA PRO A 42 17.17 1.89 18.94
C PRO A 42 16.71 2.13 17.51
N GLU A 43 17.60 2.63 16.66
CA GLU A 43 17.27 2.96 15.26
C GLU A 43 16.61 1.77 14.54
N ASP A 44 17.12 0.55 14.75
CA ASP A 44 16.52 -0.65 14.20
C ASP A 44 15.03 -0.77 14.52
N TYR A 45 14.63 -0.63 15.79
CA TYR A 45 13.23 -0.66 16.21
C TYR A 45 12.40 0.42 15.50
N GLN A 46 12.93 1.65 15.43
CA GLN A 46 12.26 2.75 14.76
C GLN A 46 12.03 2.46 13.27
N ARG A 47 12.94 1.73 12.59
CA ARG A 47 12.73 1.29 11.20
C ARG A 47 11.57 0.30 11.06
N TYR A 48 11.38 -0.63 12.00
CA TYR A 48 10.21 -1.52 12.00
C TYR A 48 8.90 -0.74 12.16
N VAL A 49 8.87 0.19 13.12
CA VAL A 49 7.71 1.06 13.35
C VAL A 49 7.43 1.93 12.11
N ARG A 50 8.46 2.57 11.53
CA ARG A 50 8.26 3.44 10.37
C ARG A 50 7.83 2.68 9.13
N ALA A 51 8.34 1.46 8.92
CA ALA A 51 7.87 0.61 7.84
C ALA A 51 6.37 0.28 7.99
N HIS A 52 5.91 -0.01 9.22
CA HIS A 52 4.48 -0.22 9.50
C HIS A 52 3.62 1.02 9.25
N VAL A 53 3.98 2.14 9.88
CA VAL A 53 3.19 3.38 9.75
C VAL A 53 3.19 3.88 8.31
N ASN A 54 4.34 3.86 7.62
CA ASN A 54 4.34 4.23 6.21
C ASN A 54 3.49 3.27 5.38
N THR A 55 3.47 1.97 5.71
CA THR A 55 2.58 0.96 5.09
C THR A 55 1.12 1.37 5.19
N LEU A 56 0.69 1.73 6.40
CA LEU A 56 -0.65 2.24 6.70
C LEU A 56 -1.00 3.50 5.90
N GLU A 57 -0.10 4.49 5.90
CA GLU A 57 -0.30 5.77 5.19
C GLU A 57 -0.61 5.56 3.71
N HIS A 58 0.15 4.73 2.98
CA HIS A 58 -0.17 4.50 1.57
C HIS A 58 -1.27 3.45 1.36
N LEU A 59 -1.57 2.59 2.34
CA LEU A 59 -2.74 1.68 2.24
C LEU A 59 -4.03 2.50 2.17
N ALA A 60 -4.11 3.57 2.97
CA ALA A 60 -5.24 4.50 2.98
C ALA A 60 -5.45 5.22 1.64
N LEU A 61 -4.41 5.31 0.79
CA LEU A 61 -4.54 5.81 -0.59
C LEU A 61 -4.81 4.69 -1.58
N PHE A 62 -4.11 3.56 -1.42
CA PHE A 62 -4.14 2.44 -2.34
C PHE A 62 -5.52 1.78 -2.41
N LEU A 63 -6.13 1.44 -1.27
CA LEU A 63 -7.42 0.74 -1.27
C LEU A 63 -8.53 1.59 -1.90
N PRO A 64 -8.76 2.85 -1.50
CA PRO A 64 -9.73 3.69 -2.20
C PRO A 64 -9.38 3.86 -3.67
N GLY A 65 -8.12 4.15 -4.01
CA GLY A 65 -7.68 4.30 -5.40
C GLY A 65 -8.01 3.06 -6.25
N LEU A 66 -7.68 1.87 -5.77
CA LEU A 66 -7.96 0.60 -6.47
C LEU A 66 -9.44 0.48 -6.82
N TRP A 67 -10.33 0.78 -5.87
CA TRP A 67 -11.77 0.69 -6.08
C TRP A 67 -12.31 1.81 -6.96
N LEU A 68 -11.81 3.04 -6.81
CA LEU A 68 -12.13 4.13 -7.73
C LEU A 68 -11.81 3.72 -9.18
N PHE A 69 -10.62 3.15 -9.42
CA PHE A 69 -10.17 2.76 -10.76
C PHE A 69 -10.91 1.53 -11.29
N THR A 70 -11.27 0.61 -10.39
CA THR A 70 -12.10 -0.56 -10.71
C THR A 70 -13.43 -0.13 -11.31
N PHE A 71 -14.08 0.87 -10.71
CA PHE A 71 -15.39 1.35 -11.18
C PHE A 71 -15.29 2.36 -12.33
N ALA A 72 -14.27 3.21 -12.34
CA ALA A 72 -14.10 4.25 -13.36
C ALA A 72 -13.52 3.71 -14.68
N VAL A 73 -12.67 2.69 -14.62
CA VAL A 73 -11.86 2.26 -15.77
C VAL A 73 -12.02 0.77 -16.04
N SER A 74 -11.54 -0.10 -15.15
CA SER A 74 -11.61 -1.55 -15.37
C SER A 74 -11.19 -2.36 -14.14
N PRO A 75 -11.99 -3.34 -13.72
CA PRO A 75 -11.61 -4.29 -12.67
C PRO A 75 -10.37 -5.13 -13.01
N LEU A 76 -10.20 -5.54 -14.28
CA LEU A 76 -9.06 -6.35 -14.71
C LEU A 76 -7.75 -5.56 -14.58
N TYR A 77 -7.70 -4.33 -15.12
CA TYR A 77 -6.50 -3.50 -15.04
C TYR A 77 -6.21 -3.06 -13.60
N ALA A 78 -7.24 -2.79 -12.79
CA ALA A 78 -7.09 -2.54 -11.36
C ALA A 78 -6.35 -3.70 -10.67
N GLY A 79 -6.76 -4.95 -10.94
CA GLY A 79 -6.09 -6.14 -10.43
C GLY A 79 -4.63 -6.26 -10.86
N LEU A 80 -4.35 -6.15 -12.16
CA LEU A 80 -3.01 -6.32 -12.72
C LEU A 80 -2.01 -5.27 -12.22
N ILE A 81 -2.40 -4.00 -12.26
CA ILE A 81 -1.56 -2.88 -11.78
C ILE A 81 -1.43 -2.96 -10.25
N GLY A 82 -2.52 -3.31 -9.56
CA GLY A 82 -2.59 -3.36 -8.12
C GLY A 82 -1.67 -4.41 -7.50
N LEU A 83 -1.36 -5.49 -8.22
CA LEU A 83 -0.43 -6.54 -7.77
C LEU A 83 0.96 -6.01 -7.40
N LEU A 84 1.42 -4.94 -8.05
CA LEU A 84 2.73 -4.34 -7.79
C LEU A 84 2.83 -3.75 -6.37
N TRP A 85 1.71 -3.27 -5.82
CA TRP A 85 1.69 -2.61 -4.51
C TRP A 85 2.05 -3.55 -3.35
N PRO A 86 1.35 -4.68 -3.10
CA PRO A 86 1.67 -5.56 -1.99
C PRO A 86 3.10 -6.14 -2.12
N LEU A 87 3.54 -6.46 -3.35
CA LEU A 87 4.92 -6.92 -3.60
C LEU A 87 5.94 -5.84 -3.25
N GLY A 88 5.76 -4.61 -3.75
CA GLY A 88 6.62 -3.48 -3.43
C GLY A 88 6.64 -3.17 -1.94
N ARG A 89 5.51 -3.32 -1.24
CA ARG A 89 5.43 -3.12 0.21
C ARG A 89 6.18 -4.16 1.03
N LEU A 90 6.14 -5.43 0.62
CA LEU A 90 6.97 -6.47 1.26
C LEU A 90 8.47 -6.20 1.06
N LEU A 91 8.87 -5.80 -0.15
CA LEU A 91 10.26 -5.42 -0.43
C LEU A 91 10.68 -4.18 0.36
N TYR A 92 9.81 -3.16 0.43
CA TYR A 92 10.02 -1.95 1.18
C TYR A 92 10.26 -2.25 2.66
N ALA A 93 9.36 -3.00 3.28
CA ALA A 93 9.44 -3.33 4.70
C ALA A 93 10.70 -4.13 5.02
N ARG A 94 10.95 -5.22 4.28
CA ARG A 94 12.14 -6.07 4.50
C ARG A 94 13.45 -5.34 4.26
N GLY A 95 13.51 -4.49 3.23
CA GLY A 95 14.67 -3.63 2.98
C GLY A 95 14.89 -2.65 4.14
N TYR A 96 13.83 -2.00 4.60
CA TYR A 96 13.92 -1.01 5.66
C TYR A 96 14.33 -1.61 7.02
N TYR A 97 13.90 -2.83 7.32
CA TYR A 97 14.35 -3.55 8.52
C TYR A 97 15.88 -3.71 8.55
N GLN A 98 16.51 -3.87 7.39
CA GLN A 98 17.95 -4.04 7.26
C GLN A 98 18.71 -2.71 7.30
N SER A 99 18.29 -1.71 6.52
CA SER A 99 18.89 -0.38 6.51
C SER A 99 17.97 0.67 5.90
N SER A 100 18.25 1.94 6.14
CA SER A 100 17.41 3.05 5.69
C SER A 100 17.37 3.19 4.16
N GLU A 101 18.44 2.81 3.48
CA GLU A 101 18.66 2.98 2.03
C GLU A 101 17.97 1.87 1.23
N LYS A 102 17.96 0.65 1.76
CA LYS A 102 17.40 -0.54 1.11
C LYS A 102 15.88 -0.50 0.94
N ARG A 103 15.19 0.44 1.60
CA ARG A 103 13.75 0.64 1.44
C ARG A 103 13.37 1.20 0.06
N MET A 104 14.30 1.86 -0.64
CA MET A 104 13.98 2.68 -1.81
C MET A 104 13.38 1.88 -2.97
N LEU A 105 13.95 0.70 -3.26
CA LEU A 105 13.46 -0.13 -4.37
C LEU A 105 11.99 -0.52 -4.20
N GLY A 106 11.61 -0.98 -2.99
CA GLY A 106 10.23 -1.33 -2.69
C GLY A 106 9.28 -0.13 -2.70
N LEU A 107 9.77 1.04 -2.30
CA LEU A 107 9.01 2.28 -2.37
C LEU A 107 8.70 2.66 -3.83
N LEU A 108 9.72 2.67 -4.69
CA LEU A 108 9.58 2.98 -6.11
C LEU A 108 8.67 1.99 -6.86
N LEU A 109 8.63 0.73 -6.42
CA LEU A 109 7.71 -0.27 -6.99
C LEU A 109 6.26 -0.07 -6.53
N SER A 110 6.04 0.31 -5.27
CA SER A 110 4.69 0.41 -4.69
C SER A 110 3.98 1.75 -4.91
N MET A 111 4.69 2.82 -5.26
CA MET A 111 4.09 4.14 -5.50
C MET A 111 3.30 4.29 -6.81
N PRO A 112 3.80 3.84 -7.97
CA PRO A 112 3.12 4.06 -9.24
C PRO A 112 1.67 3.57 -9.29
N PRO A 113 1.29 2.39 -8.75
CA PRO A 113 -0.10 1.95 -8.73
C PRO A 113 -1.07 2.96 -8.11
N ILE A 114 -0.68 3.62 -7.02
CA ILE A 114 -1.52 4.62 -6.35
C ILE A 114 -1.80 5.80 -7.28
N TYR A 115 -0.76 6.34 -7.92
CA TYR A 115 -0.91 7.49 -8.82
C TYR A 115 -1.71 7.12 -10.07
N ILE A 116 -1.47 5.94 -10.64
CA ILE A 116 -2.23 5.44 -11.79
C ILE A 116 -3.72 5.33 -11.43
N PHE A 117 -4.02 4.78 -10.26
CA PHE A 117 -5.40 4.64 -9.81
C PHE A 117 -6.09 5.99 -9.57
N ILE A 118 -5.47 6.88 -8.81
CA ILE A 118 -6.10 8.17 -8.47
C ILE A 118 -6.27 9.04 -9.72
N LEU A 119 -5.20 9.22 -10.50
CA LEU A 119 -5.24 10.07 -11.69
C LEU A 119 -6.08 9.46 -12.80
N GLY A 120 -5.97 8.15 -13.02
CA GLY A 120 -6.74 7.44 -14.03
C GLY A 120 -8.24 7.50 -13.75
N SER A 121 -8.65 7.31 -12.49
CA SER A 121 -10.07 7.42 -12.11
C SER A 121 -10.60 8.83 -12.27
N LEU A 122 -9.82 9.84 -11.84
CA LEU A 122 -10.20 11.24 -11.98
C LEU A 122 -10.41 11.61 -13.45
N LEU A 123 -9.46 11.25 -14.32
CA LEU A 123 -9.57 11.51 -15.76
C LEU A 123 -10.79 10.82 -16.37
N ALA A 124 -11.02 9.54 -16.05
CA ALA A 124 -12.16 8.79 -16.57
C ALA A 124 -13.51 9.45 -16.20
N TRP A 125 -13.70 9.80 -14.93
CA TRP A 125 -14.94 10.46 -14.51
C TRP A 125 -15.09 11.89 -15.04
N CYS A 126 -14.01 12.65 -15.18
CA CYS A 126 -14.09 13.96 -15.81
C CYS A 126 -14.53 13.85 -17.28
N LEU A 127 -14.02 12.87 -18.02
CA LEU A 127 -14.42 12.61 -19.40
C LEU A 127 -15.87 12.15 -19.49
N GLU A 128 -16.29 11.25 -18.60
CA GLU A 128 -17.69 10.80 -18.52
C GLU A 128 -18.64 11.96 -18.22
N ALA A 129 -18.31 12.80 -17.23
CA ALA A 129 -19.08 14.00 -16.93
C ALA A 129 -19.14 14.95 -18.13
N PHE A 130 -18.02 15.21 -18.81
CA PHE A 130 -18.00 16.08 -19.99
C PHE A 130 -18.97 15.57 -21.08
N ASN A 131 -18.96 14.27 -21.37
CA ASN A 131 -19.81 13.66 -22.40
C ASN A 131 -21.30 13.60 -22.00
N HIS A 132 -21.63 13.68 -20.72
CA HIS A 132 -23.01 13.67 -20.24
C HIS A 132 -23.66 15.05 -20.19
N TRP A 133 -22.88 16.12 -20.06
CA TRP A 133 -23.38 17.48 -19.81
C TRP A 133 -23.14 18.48 -20.96
N LEU A 134 -22.45 18.07 -22.02
CA LEU A 134 -22.19 18.85 -23.25
C LEU A 134 -22.54 18.02 -24.48
#